data_AF-A0A949N6D9-F1
#
_entry.id   AF-A0A949N6D9-F1
#
_cell.length_a   1.000
_cell.length_b   1.000
_cell.length_c   1.000
_cell.angle_alpha   90.00
_cell.angle_beta   90.00
_cell.angle_gamma   90.00
#
_symmetry.space_group_name_H-M   'P 1'
#
loop_
_entity.id
_entity.type
_entity.pdbx_description
1 polymer ?
#
loop_
_entity_poly.entity_id
_entity_poly.type
_entity_poly.pdbx_seq_one_letter_code
_entity_poly.pdbx_strand_id
1 'polypeptide(L)'
;MKEIYLQALGIWIVMVFLAIINGTLRNNVYGPKMTELLAHQLSTVIYIAIFILMLFLFFSRTSTPYSQKDLVMIGILWLFLTIMFEFGFGHYIMGHPWSRLLNDYDLFQGRLWMLVLITELTGPYLIGRIFQ
;
A
#
# COMPACT_ATOMS: atom_id res chain seq x y z
N MET A 1 19.65 -14.53 0.36
CA MET A 1 18.26 -14.02 0.27
C MET A 1 17.74 -14.37 -1.12
N LYS A 2 16.54 -14.94 -1.28
CA LYS A 2 16.02 -15.22 -2.65
C LYS A 2 15.83 -13.90 -3.40
N GLU A 3 16.10 -13.88 -4.69
CA GLU A 3 16.01 -12.69 -5.54
C GLU A 3 14.62 -12.04 -5.50
N ILE A 4 13.55 -12.83 -5.34
CA ILE A 4 12.17 -12.34 -5.25
C ILE A 4 11.97 -11.36 -4.10
N TYR A 5 12.70 -11.50 -2.98
CA TYR A 5 12.61 -10.57 -1.86
C TYR A 5 13.23 -9.20 -2.18
N LEU A 6 14.30 -9.18 -2.98
CA LEU A 6 14.91 -7.92 -3.44
C LEU A 6 14.00 -7.21 -4.44
N GLN A 7 13.41 -7.96 -5.37
CA GLN A 7 12.41 -7.43 -6.29
C GLN A 7 11.19 -6.89 -5.53
N ALA A 8 10.67 -7.64 -4.55
CA ALA A 8 9.55 -7.22 -3.72
C ALA A 8 9.87 -5.95 -2.92
N LEU A 9 11.09 -5.81 -2.40
CA LEU A 9 11.53 -4.58 -1.73
C LEU A 9 11.57 -3.39 -2.71
N GLY A 10 12.08 -3.61 -3.93
CA GLY A 10 12.07 -2.59 -4.98
C GLY A 10 10.65 -2.14 -5.35
N ILE A 11 9.72 -3.08 -5.51
CA ILE A 11 8.31 -2.79 -5.77
C ILE A 11 7.69 -2.01 -4.60
N TRP A 12 7.98 -2.37 -3.35
CA TRP A 12 7.49 -1.64 -2.18
C TRP A 12 7.97 -0.18 -2.18
N ILE A 13 9.24 0.08 -2.50
CA ILE A 13 9.77 1.44 -2.62
C ILE A 13 8.99 2.23 -3.69
N VAL A 14 8.74 1.63 -4.86
CA VAL A 14 7.91 2.26 -5.90
C VAL A 14 6.50 2.56 -5.39
N MET A 15 5.89 1.63 -4.65
CA MET A 15 4.57 1.80 -4.06
C MET A 15 4.50 2.93 -3.03
N VAL A 16 5.58 3.16 -2.25
CA VAL A 16 5.69 4.31 -1.34
C VAL A 16 5.66 5.63 -2.11
N PHE A 17 6.43 5.74 -3.20
CA PHE A 17 6.39 6.95 -4.04
C PHE A 17 5.00 7.17 -4.65
N LEU A 18 4.36 6.11 -5.14
CA LEU A 18 2.99 6.19 -5.66
C LEU A 18 1.97 6.59 -4.58
N ALA A 19 2.15 6.14 -3.33
CA ALA A 19 1.32 6.54 -2.20
C ALA A 19 1.44 8.05 -1.92
N ILE A 20 2.68 8.57 -1.91
CA ILE A 20 2.94 10.00 -1.70
C ILE A 20 2.32 10.84 -2.83
N ILE A 21 2.49 10.40 -4.08
CA ILE A 21 1.88 11.07 -5.24
C ILE A 21 0.36 11.07 -5.12
N ASN A 22 -0.24 9.92 -4.80
CA ASN A 22 -1.68 9.79 -4.63
C ASN A 22 -2.23 10.68 -3.50
N GLY A 23 -1.56 10.72 -2.35
CA GLY A 23 -1.91 11.61 -1.24
C GLY A 23 -1.74 13.10 -1.60
N THR A 24 -0.72 13.44 -2.39
CA THR A 24 -0.50 14.80 -2.90
C THR A 24 -1.63 15.22 -3.85
N LEU A 25 -1.99 14.34 -4.80
CA LEU A 25 -3.12 14.58 -5.72
C LEU A 25 -4.44 14.72 -4.96
N ARG A 26 -4.66 13.89 -3.93
CA ARG A 26 -5.81 14.02 -3.04
C ARG A 26 -5.86 15.39 -2.42
N ASN A 27 -4.79 15.82 -1.76
CA ASN A 27 -4.83 17.06 -0.98
C ASN A 27 -4.87 18.32 -1.87
N ASN A 28 -4.21 18.31 -3.03
CA ASN A 28 -3.96 19.51 -3.82
C ASN A 28 -4.83 19.64 -5.09
N VAL A 29 -5.40 18.54 -5.61
CA VAL A 29 -6.06 18.55 -6.92
C VAL A 29 -7.56 18.33 -6.80
N TYR A 30 -7.99 17.16 -6.33
CA TYR A 30 -9.42 16.82 -6.26
C TYR A 30 -10.03 17.00 -4.87
N GLY A 31 -9.25 16.88 -3.79
CA GLY A 31 -9.73 17.08 -2.42
C GLY A 31 -10.36 18.43 -2.16
N PRO A 32 -9.83 19.57 -2.66
CA PRO A 32 -10.47 20.88 -2.48
C PRO A 32 -11.88 21.01 -3.10
N LYS A 33 -12.29 20.04 -3.93
CA LYS A 33 -13.59 20.03 -4.62
C LYS A 33 -14.61 19.09 -3.97
N MET A 34 -14.28 18.45 -2.84
CA MET A 34 -15.13 17.47 -2.17
C MET A 34 -14.90 17.44 -0.66
N THR A 35 -15.66 16.63 0.07
CA THR A 35 -15.44 16.45 1.52
C THR A 35 -14.14 15.68 1.77
N GLU A 36 -13.51 15.91 2.93
CA GLU A 36 -12.26 15.20 3.30
C GLU A 36 -12.45 13.68 3.28
N LEU A 37 -13.58 13.20 3.81
CA LEU A 37 -13.91 11.79 3.83
C LEU A 37 -14.01 11.20 2.42
N LEU A 38 -14.71 11.88 1.49
CA LEU A 38 -14.83 11.39 0.11
C LEU A 38 -13.48 11.42 -0.60
N ALA A 39 -12.68 12.48 -0.38
CA ALA A 39 -11.33 12.56 -0.93
C ALA A 39 -10.45 11.42 -0.41
N HIS A 40 -10.54 11.09 0.88
CA HIS A 40 -9.84 9.97 1.48
C HIS A 40 -10.28 8.64 0.86
N GLN A 41 -11.58 8.37 0.82
CA GLN A 41 -12.13 7.12 0.24
C GLN A 41 -11.74 6.94 -1.22
N LEU A 42 -11.87 7.98 -2.04
CA LEU A 42 -11.49 7.95 -3.46
C LEU A 42 -9.99 7.69 -3.63
N SER A 43 -9.16 8.40 -2.85
CA SER A 43 -7.71 8.21 -2.84
C SER A 43 -7.32 6.79 -2.46
N THR A 44 -7.99 6.20 -1.47
CA THR A 44 -7.76 4.83 -1.04
C THR A 44 -8.12 3.83 -2.15
N VAL A 45 -9.28 3.98 -2.79
CA VAL A 45 -9.68 3.10 -3.91
C VAL A 45 -8.71 3.20 -5.08
N ILE A 46 -8.29 4.42 -5.43
CA ILE A 46 -7.28 4.65 -6.47
C ILE A 46 -5.97 3.93 -6.11
N TYR A 47 -5.51 4.06 -4.86
CA TYR A 47 -4.27 3.43 -4.44
C TYR A 47 -4.35 1.90 -4.48
N ILE A 48 -5.45 1.31 -4.01
CA ILE A 48 -5.69 -0.14 -4.08
C ILE A 48 -5.68 -0.62 -5.53
N ALA A 49 -6.33 0.11 -6.45
CA ALA A 49 -6.34 -0.25 -7.87
C ALA A 49 -4.92 -0.20 -8.49
N ILE A 50 -4.14 0.84 -8.17
CA ILE A 50 -2.74 0.95 -8.60
C ILE A 50 -1.91 -0.19 -8.03
N PHE A 51 -2.10 -0.53 -6.75
CA PHE A 51 -1.39 -1.60 -6.07
C PHE A 51 -1.67 -2.97 -6.73
N ILE A 52 -2.94 -3.29 -6.97
CA ILE A 52 -3.34 -4.53 -7.65
C ILE A 52 -2.75 -4.59 -9.06
N LEU A 53 -2.81 -3.48 -9.82
CA LEU A 53 -2.22 -3.40 -11.15
C LEU A 53 -0.70 -3.66 -11.11
N MET A 54 0.01 -3.01 -10.17
CA MET A 54 1.45 -3.20 -9.99
C MET A 54 1.80 -4.64 -9.65
N LEU A 55 1.04 -5.28 -8.76
CA LEU A 55 1.21 -6.69 -8.44
C LEU A 55 1.01 -7.59 -9.66
N PHE A 56 -0.05 -7.37 -10.43
CA PHE A 56 -0.32 -8.13 -11.64
C PHE A 56 0.83 -7.97 -12.64
N LEU A 57 1.27 -6.74 -12.90
CA LEU A 57 2.37 -6.44 -13.82
C LEU A 57 3.72 -7.03 -13.36
N PHE A 58 3.95 -7.09 -12.05
CA PHE A 58 5.15 -7.66 -11.45
C PHE A 58 5.16 -9.19 -11.62
N PHE A 59 4.12 -9.88 -11.16
CA PHE A 59 4.06 -11.34 -11.22
C PHE A 59 3.89 -11.86 -12.65
N SER A 60 3.29 -11.10 -13.56
CA SER A 60 3.17 -11.49 -14.98
C SER A 60 4.49 -11.39 -15.76
N ARG A 61 5.52 -10.71 -15.22
CA ARG A 61 6.79 -10.44 -15.91
C ARG A 61 8.01 -10.98 -15.19
N THR A 62 7.92 -11.28 -13.90
CA THR A 62 9.05 -11.85 -13.16
C THR A 62 9.31 -13.28 -13.61
N SER A 63 10.55 -13.57 -13.97
CA SER A 63 11.03 -14.94 -14.26
C SER A 63 11.64 -15.60 -13.03
N THR A 64 11.68 -14.90 -11.89
CA THR A 64 12.30 -15.40 -10.66
C THR A 64 11.41 -16.46 -10.02
N PRO A 65 11.93 -17.66 -9.69
CA PRO A 65 11.14 -18.66 -9.00
C PRO A 65 10.75 -18.24 -7.58
N TYR A 66 9.49 -18.46 -7.22
CA TYR A 66 8.97 -18.22 -5.88
C TYR A 66 7.95 -19.30 -5.48
N SER A 67 7.87 -19.58 -4.18
CA SER A 67 6.89 -20.50 -3.60
C SER A 67 5.72 -19.76 -2.97
N GLN A 68 4.61 -20.45 -2.70
CA GLN A 68 3.48 -19.86 -1.97
C GLN A 68 3.89 -19.30 -0.59
N LYS A 69 4.87 -19.93 0.07
CA LYS A 69 5.43 -19.42 1.34
C LYS A 69 6.13 -18.07 1.16
N ASP A 70 6.83 -17.87 0.05
CA ASP A 70 7.48 -16.59 -0.25
C ASP A 70 6.45 -15.47 -0.45
N LEU A 71 5.32 -15.76 -1.11
CA LEU A 71 4.24 -14.79 -1.32
C LEU A 71 3.65 -14.28 0.01
N VAL A 72 3.37 -15.20 0.94
CA VAL A 72 2.88 -14.84 2.28
C VAL A 72 3.92 -14.00 3.02
N MET A 73 5.19 -14.38 2.95
CA MET A 73 6.28 -13.65 3.62
C MET A 73 6.48 -12.24 3.04
N ILE A 74 6.31 -12.07 1.72
CA ILE A 74 6.33 -10.75 1.06
C ILE A 74 5.19 -9.87 1.58
N GLY A 75 3.97 -10.40 1.69
CA GLY A 75 2.84 -9.66 2.24
C GLY A 75 3.07 -9.22 3.69
N ILE A 76 3.60 -10.10 4.53
CA ILE A 76 3.97 -9.77 5.92
C ILE A 76 5.05 -8.68 5.94
N LEU A 77 6.10 -8.84 5.14
CA LEU A 77 7.18 -7.86 5.04
C LEU A 77 6.65 -6.47 4.66
N TRP A 78 5.82 -6.39 3.63
CA TRP A 78 5.24 -5.13 3.18
C TRP A 78 4.35 -4.49 4.24
N LEU A 79 3.48 -5.26 4.90
CA LEU A 79 2.66 -4.75 6.00
C LEU A 79 3.51 -4.11 7.09
N PHE A 80 4.57 -4.80 7.54
CA PHE A 80 5.48 -4.27 8.55
C PHE A 80 6.18 -3.00 8.07
N LEU A 81 6.72 -3.02 6.86
CA LEU A 81 7.40 -1.85 6.29
C LEU A 81 6.46 -0.66 6.14
N THR A 82 5.22 -0.87 5.71
CA THR A 82 4.21 0.18 5.54
C THR A 82 3.80 0.77 6.89
N ILE A 83 3.54 -0.04 7.91
CA ILE A 83 3.25 0.45 9.27
C ILE A 83 4.45 1.23 9.82
N MET A 84 5.67 0.71 9.70
CA MET A 84 6.87 1.42 10.16
C MET A 84 7.08 2.73 9.40
N PHE A 85 6.82 2.75 8.09
CA PHE A 85 6.89 3.97 7.28
C PHE A 85 5.80 4.96 7.69
N GLU A 86 4.56 4.53 7.83
CA GLU A 86 3.44 5.40 8.21
C GLU A 86 3.68 6.10 9.54
N PHE A 87 4.01 5.35 10.58
CA PHE A 87 4.24 5.93 11.90
C PHE A 87 5.62 6.58 12.02
N GLY A 88 6.65 6.05 11.34
CA GLY A 88 7.99 6.64 11.33
C GLY A 88 8.03 7.94 10.52
N PHE A 89 7.79 7.85 9.22
CA PHE A 89 7.79 8.99 8.32
C PHE A 89 6.62 9.94 8.58
N GLY A 90 5.41 9.42 8.76
CA GLY A 90 4.21 10.25 8.99
C GLY A 90 4.31 11.06 10.28
N HIS A 91 4.75 10.46 11.38
CA HIS A 91 4.87 11.19 12.65
C HIS A 91 6.12 12.08 12.68
N TYR A 92 7.30 11.50 12.44
CA TYR A 92 8.56 12.22 12.70
C TYR A 92 9.02 13.13 11.56
N ILE A 93 8.59 12.88 10.32
CA ILE A 93 9.01 13.68 9.14
C ILE A 93 7.88 14.60 8.68
N MET A 94 6.66 14.09 8.53
CA MET A 94 5.49 14.88 8.13
C MET A 94 4.78 15.59 9.29
N GLY A 95 5.20 15.33 10.53
CA GLY A 95 4.67 15.99 11.73
C GLY A 95 3.21 15.66 12.03
N HIS A 96 2.68 14.55 11.51
CA HIS A 96 1.29 14.16 11.77
C HIS A 96 1.14 13.65 13.20
N PRO A 97 0.13 14.13 13.97
CA PRO A 97 -0.09 13.64 15.31
C PRO A 97 -0.58 12.20 15.29
N TRP A 98 -0.27 11.42 16.34
CA TRP A 98 -0.71 10.03 16.49
C TRP A 98 -2.22 9.87 16.33
N SER A 99 -3.00 10.81 16.88
CA SER A 99 -4.46 10.81 16.74
C SER A 99 -4.92 10.85 15.29
N ARG A 100 -4.20 11.57 14.41
CA ARG A 100 -4.51 11.62 12.98
C ARG A 100 -4.18 10.30 12.30
N LEU A 101 -3.02 9.72 12.58
CA LEU A 101 -2.61 8.43 11.98
C LEU A 101 -3.56 7.32 12.41
N LEU A 102 -3.88 7.24 13.71
CA LEU A 102 -4.82 6.25 14.25
C LEU A 102 -6.24 6.45 13.74
N ASN A 103 -6.66 7.69 13.48
CA ASN A 103 -7.98 7.96 12.93
C ASN A 103 -8.16 7.25 11.59
N ASP A 104 -7.13 7.19 10.73
CA ASP A 104 -7.21 6.52 9.42
C ASP A 104 -7.57 5.02 9.50
N TYR A 105 -7.41 4.40 10.68
CA TYR A 105 -7.80 3.02 10.96
C TYR A 105 -9.26 2.87 11.42
N ASP A 106 -10.01 3.94 11.61
CA ASP A 106 -11.40 3.87 12.07
C ASP A 106 -12.38 3.61 10.90
N LEU A 107 -12.66 2.33 10.65
CA LEU A 107 -13.67 1.90 9.67
C LEU A 107 -15.08 2.40 10.01
N PHE A 108 -15.39 2.62 11.29
CA PHE A 108 -16.72 3.09 11.70
C PHE A 108 -16.94 4.55 11.28
N GLN A 109 -15.86 5.32 11.15
CA GLN A 109 -15.86 6.67 10.57
C GLN A 109 -15.76 6.66 9.04
N GLY A 110 -15.83 5.48 8.40
CA GLY A 110 -15.75 5.32 6.95
C GLY A 110 -14.35 5.51 6.38
N ARG A 111 -13.30 5.47 7.20
CA ARG A 111 -11.91 5.57 6.75
C ARG A 111 -11.42 4.21 6.32
N LEU A 112 -10.87 4.14 5.11
CA LEU A 112 -10.67 2.88 4.39
C LEU A 112 -9.20 2.43 4.39
N TRP A 113 -8.32 3.08 5.14
CA TRP A 113 -6.88 2.79 5.12
C TRP A 113 -6.56 1.34 5.45
N MET A 114 -7.29 0.71 6.38
CA MET A 114 -7.10 -0.71 6.67
C MET A 114 -7.29 -1.63 5.45
N LEU A 115 -8.09 -1.22 4.46
CA LEU A 115 -8.23 -1.98 3.22
C LEU A 115 -6.95 -1.98 2.38
N VAL A 116 -6.15 -0.91 2.44
CA VAL A 116 -4.81 -0.86 1.83
C VAL A 116 -3.93 -1.91 2.49
N LEU A 117 -3.85 -1.91 3.82
CA LEU A 117 -3.01 -2.85 4.58
C LEU A 117 -3.42 -4.32 4.35
N ILE A 118 -4.72 -4.60 4.29
CA ILE A 118 -5.23 -5.94 3.95
C ILE A 118 -4.83 -6.31 2.52
N THR A 119 -4.92 -5.37 1.58
CA THR A 119 -4.51 -5.58 0.19
C THR A 119 -3.00 -5.82 0.10
N GLU A 120 -2.18 -5.11 0.86
CA GLU A 120 -0.73 -5.31 0.93
C GLU A 120 -0.36 -6.68 1.49
N LEU A 121 -1.03 -7.10 2.56
CA LEU A 121 -0.79 -8.40 3.20
C LEU A 121 -1.22 -9.56 2.31
N THR A 122 -2.39 -9.47 1.68
CA THR A 122 -3.02 -10.58 0.96
C THR A 122 -2.73 -10.58 -0.54
N GLY A 123 -2.49 -9.41 -1.13
CA GLY A 123 -2.29 -9.21 -2.56
C GLY A 123 -1.20 -10.07 -3.17
N PRO A 124 0.02 -10.15 -2.59
CA PRO A 124 1.08 -11.00 -3.12
C PRO A 124 0.65 -12.46 -3.24
N TYR A 125 -0.04 -12.99 -2.23
CA TYR A 125 -0.54 -14.36 -2.25
C TYR A 125 -1.65 -14.56 -3.28
N LEU A 126 -2.63 -13.65 -3.32
CA LEU A 126 -3.80 -13.76 -4.20
C LEU A 126 -3.44 -13.63 -5.68
N ILE A 127 -2.51 -12.72 -6.02
CA ILE A 127 -2.13 -12.46 -7.41
C ILE A 127 -0.96 -13.35 -7.83
N GLY A 128 0.06 -13.52 -6.99
CA GLY A 128 1.23 -14.31 -7.35
C GLY A 128 0.91 -15.77 -7.67
N ARG A 129 -0.08 -16.37 -6.98
CA ARG A 129 -0.52 -17.75 -7.27
C ARG A 129 -1.21 -17.94 -8.62
N ILE A 130 -1.61 -16.86 -9.30
CA ILE A 130 -2.22 -16.91 -10.64
C ILE A 130 -1.15 -17.19 -11.70
N PHE A 131 0.10 -16.81 -11.42
CA PHE A 131 1.25 -16.91 -12.33
C PHE A 131 2.25 -17.99 -11.91
N GLN A 132 1.87 -18.86 -10.97
CA GLN A 132 2.57 -20.12 -10.65
C GLN A 132 2.00 -21.26 -11.46
#